data_AF-A0A355B7W6-F1
#
_entry.id   AF-A0A355B7W6-F1
#
_cell.length_a   1.000
_cell.length_b   1.000
_cell.length_c   1.000
_cell.angle_alpha   90.00
_cell.angle_beta   90.00
_cell.angle_gamma   90.00
#
_symmetry.space_group_name_H-M   'P 1'
#
loop_
_entity.id
_entity.type
_entity.pdbx_description
1 polymer ?
#
loop_
_entity_poly.entity_id
_entity_poly.type
_entity_poly.pdbx_seq_one_letter_code
_entity_poly.pdbx_strand_id
1 'polypeptide(L)'
;MTSRECPYDCTFCSVTAMLGRGYRYTREDRVLEEIRHYRDHDYIFFCDDNFAVNKKRTKNILHRKIREGSAWSGPPRSGPRSPTILS
;
A
#
# COMPACT_ATOMS: atom_id res chain seq x y z
N MET A 1 -1.26 -3.07 7.19
CA MET A 1 -1.11 -4.39 6.54
C MET A 1 -2.26 -4.55 5.55
N THR A 2 -1.98 -4.90 4.28
CA THR A 2 -2.98 -4.88 3.19
C THR A 2 -3.51 -6.26 2.81
N SER A 3 -2.79 -7.30 3.22
CA SER A 3 -3.11 -8.70 3.01
C SER A 3 -2.52 -9.54 4.13
N ARG A 4 -3.11 -10.72 4.34
CA ARG A 4 -2.61 -11.77 5.22
C ARG A 4 -2.55 -13.07 4.45
N GLU A 5 -1.68 -13.97 4.92
CA GLU A 5 -1.43 -15.30 4.33
C GLU A 5 -0.67 -15.22 3.01
N CYS A 6 -0.17 -16.39 2.60
CA CYS A 6 0.48 -16.60 1.33
C CYS A 6 0.15 -18.02 0.84
N PRO A 7 -0.24 -18.24 -0.44
CA PRO A 7 -0.53 -19.58 -0.96
C PRO A 7 0.74 -20.32 -1.41
N TYR A 8 1.90 -19.64 -1.46
CA TYR A 8 3.16 -20.25 -1.84
C TYR A 8 3.65 -21.21 -0.77
N ASP A 9 4.23 -22.33 -1.20
CA ASP A 9 4.70 -23.42 -0.34
C ASP A 9 6.22 -23.46 -0.25
N CYS A 10 6.79 -22.32 0.16
CA CYS A 10 8.24 -22.18 0.26
C CYS A 10 8.75 -22.99 1.46
N THR A 11 9.73 -23.87 1.26
CA THR A 11 10.30 -24.75 2.30
C THR A 11 10.93 -24.01 3.48
N PHE A 12 11.32 -22.76 3.27
CA PHE A 12 11.93 -21.89 4.27
C PHE A 12 10.91 -20.99 5.01
N CYS A 13 9.66 -20.94 4.56
CA CYS A 13 8.69 -19.93 5.01
C CYS A 13 7.73 -20.48 6.06
N SER A 14 7.60 -19.79 7.19
CA SER A 14 6.68 -20.16 8.26
C SER A 14 5.25 -19.63 8.06
N VAL A 15 5.03 -18.68 7.14
CA VAL A 15 3.75 -17.98 6.94
C VAL A 15 2.59 -18.96 6.77
N THR A 16 2.78 -19.95 5.89
CA THR A 16 1.76 -20.96 5.59
C THR A 16 1.38 -21.78 6.81
N ALA A 17 2.37 -22.12 7.67
CA ALA A 17 2.14 -22.87 8.90
C ALA A 17 1.49 -22.01 10.00
N MET A 18 1.84 -20.72 10.06
CA MET A 18 1.37 -19.81 11.12
C MET A 18 0.02 -19.17 10.81
N LEU A 19 -0.24 -18.80 9.56
CA LEU A 19 -1.39 -17.98 9.16
C LEU A 19 -2.38 -18.72 8.26
N GLY A 20 -1.96 -19.82 7.63
CA GLY A 20 -2.75 -20.58 6.66
C GLY A 20 -2.38 -20.28 5.20
N ARG A 21 -3.04 -20.99 4.27
CA ARG A 21 -2.85 -20.85 2.82
C ARG A 21 -3.92 -19.97 2.21
N GLY A 22 -3.51 -18.92 1.51
CA GLY A 22 -4.40 -18.07 0.75
C GLY A 22 -3.89 -16.64 0.64
N TYR A 23 -4.75 -15.78 0.12
CA TYR A 23 -4.61 -14.33 0.29
C TYR A 23 -5.93 -13.77 0.80
N ARG A 24 -5.89 -13.20 2.01
CA ARG A 24 -7.01 -12.42 2.54
C ARG A 24 -6.66 -10.95 2.45
N TYR A 25 -7.27 -10.26 1.50
CA TYR A 25 -7.05 -8.83 1.28
C TYR A 25 -7.93 -7.96 2.19
N THR A 26 -7.33 -6.94 2.79
CA THR A 26 -8.06 -5.79 3.32
C THR A 26 -8.68 -5.02 2.15
N ARG A 27 -9.86 -4.41 2.28
CA ARG A 27 -10.44 -3.59 1.19
C ARG A 27 -9.50 -2.44 0.78
N GLU A 28 -9.39 -2.13 -0.50
CA GLU A 28 -8.50 -1.04 -0.99
C GLU A 28 -8.82 0.30 -0.31
N ASP A 29 -10.10 0.61 -0.12
CA ASP A 29 -10.54 1.86 0.51
C ASP A 29 -10.07 1.97 1.96
N ARG A 30 -10.11 0.85 2.71
CA ARG A 30 -9.63 0.78 4.09
C ARG A 30 -8.12 0.94 4.16
N VAL A 31 -7.38 0.32 3.24
CA VAL A 31 -5.92 0.50 3.15
C VAL A 31 -5.58 1.98 2.89
N LEU A 32 -6.30 2.65 1.99
CA LEU A 32 -6.08 4.07 1.72
C LEU A 32 -6.50 4.96 2.89
N GLU A 33 -7.54 4.58 3.64
CA GLU A 33 -7.92 5.25 4.89
C GLU A 33 -6.80 5.18 5.93
N GLU A 34 -6.20 4.01 6.14
CA GLU A 34 -5.05 3.84 7.03
C GLU A 34 -3.84 4.66 6.54
N ILE A 35 -3.54 4.64 5.24
CA ILE A 35 -2.47 5.46 4.66
C ILE A 35 -2.73 6.96 4.89
N ARG A 36 -3.98 7.42 4.82
CA ARG A 36 -4.35 8.82 5.12
C ARG A 36 -4.20 9.15 6.60
N HIS A 37 -4.47 8.19 7.49
CA HIS A 37 -4.29 8.37 8.93
C HIS A 37 -2.82 8.61 9.29
N TYR A 38 -1.89 7.98 8.59
CA TYR A 38 -0.44 8.14 8.80
C TYR A 38 0.23 9.14 7.87
N ARG A 39 -0.53 10.10 7.30
CA ARG A 39 -0.01 11.05 6.28
C ARG A 39 1.11 11.98 6.76
N ASP A 40 1.22 12.18 8.07
CA ASP A 40 2.21 13.08 8.68
C ASP A 40 3.50 12.32 9.05
N HIS A 41 3.57 11.02 8.75
CA HIS A 41 4.79 10.23 8.85
C HIS A 41 5.51 10.22 7.50
N ASP A 42 6.85 10.33 7.56
CA ASP A 42 7.69 10.36 6.35
C ASP A 42 7.70 9.03 5.57
N TYR A 43 7.37 7.92 6.25
CA TYR A 43 7.47 6.58 5.69
C TYR A 43 6.30 5.68 6.10
N ILE A 44 5.84 4.87 5.17
CA ILE A 44 4.86 3.80 5.39
C ILE A 44 5.50 2.48 4.97
N PHE A 45 5.55 1.51 5.89
CA PHE A 45 6.05 0.16 5.61
C PHE A 45 4.88 -0.84 5.50
N PHE A 46 4.89 -1.66 4.45
CA PHE A 46 3.91 -2.74 4.28
C PHE A 46 4.45 -4.05 4.85
N CYS A 47 3.92 -4.48 5.99
CA CYS A 47 4.26 -5.76 6.62
C CYS A 47 3.60 -6.98 5.97
N ASP A 48 3.28 -6.93 4.69
CA ASP A 48 2.64 -8.04 3.98
C ASP A 48 3.71 -9.05 3.55
N ASP A 49 3.41 -10.35 3.63
CA ASP A 49 4.33 -11.41 3.16
C ASP A 49 4.68 -11.24 1.67
N ASN A 50 3.70 -10.77 0.88
CA ASN A 50 3.92 -10.35 -0.50
C ASN A 50 2.91 -9.27 -0.93
N PHE A 51 3.23 -8.01 -0.64
CA PHE A 51 2.39 -6.86 -1.03
C PHE A 51 2.14 -6.76 -2.55
N ALA A 52 3.12 -7.15 -3.37
CA ALA A 52 3.11 -6.94 -4.81
C ALA A 52 2.57 -8.14 -5.62
N VAL A 53 2.11 -9.20 -4.95
CA VAL A 53 1.67 -10.44 -5.62
C VAL A 53 0.52 -10.18 -6.61
N ASN A 54 -0.45 -9.35 -6.22
CA ASN A 54 -1.57 -8.96 -7.06
C ASN A 54 -1.28 -7.62 -7.70
N LYS A 55 -0.59 -7.67 -8.84
CA LYS A 55 -0.16 -6.47 -9.59
C LYS A 55 -1.29 -5.48 -9.85
N LYS A 56 -2.51 -5.94 -10.18
CA LYS A 56 -3.67 -5.07 -10.44
C LYS A 56 -4.04 -4.28 -9.19
N ARG A 57 -4.20 -4.98 -8.06
CA ARG A 57 -4.51 -4.38 -6.77
C ARG A 57 -3.41 -3.42 -6.30
N THR A 58 -2.15 -3.85 -6.36
CA THR A 58 -1.01 -3.02 -5.96
C THR A 58 -0.97 -1.73 -6.77
N LYS A 59 -1.10 -1.82 -8.11
CA LYS A 59 -1.19 -0.64 -8.97
C LYS A 59 -2.37 0.26 -8.61
N ASN A 60 -3.55 -0.29 -8.34
CA ASN A 60 -4.71 0.51 -7.93
C ASN A 60 -4.44 1.31 -6.66
N ILE A 61 -3.90 0.68 -5.62
CA ILE A 61 -3.57 1.35 -4.35
C ILE A 61 -2.54 2.46 -4.58
N LEU A 62 -1.44 2.15 -5.27
CA LEU A 62 -0.35 3.10 -5.53
C LEU A 62 -0.83 4.29 -6.38
N HIS A 63 -1.57 4.03 -7.47
CA HIS A 63 -2.10 5.10 -8.33
C HIS A 63 -3.12 5.98 -7.62
N ARG A 64 -4.02 5.39 -6.81
CA ARG A 64 -4.97 6.17 -6.00
C ARG A 64 -4.23 7.08 -5.02
N LYS A 65 -3.20 6.58 -4.34
CA LYS A 65 -2.38 7.38 -3.43
C LYS A 65 -1.61 8.50 -4.15
N ILE A 66 -1.02 8.23 -5.32
CA ILE A 66 -0.36 9.27 -6.14
C ILE A 66 -1.36 10.37 -6.54
N ARG A 67 -2.58 10.00 -6.91
CA ARG A 67 -3.64 10.94 -7.30
C ARG A 67 -4.11 11.83 -6.13
N GLU A 68 -4.04 11.34 -4.89
CA GLU A 68 -4.32 12.13 -3.68
C GLU A 68 -3.24 13.21 -3.40
N GLY A 69 -2.15 13.25 -4.18
CA GLY A 69 -1.17 14.33 -4.14
C GLY A 69 -0.19 14.26 -2.96
N SER A 70 -0.18 13.16 -2.20
CA SER A 70 0.86 12.93 -1.19
C SER A 70 2.06 12.27 -1.84
N ALA A 71 3.25 12.88 -1.74
CA ALA A 71 4.48 12.21 -2.12
C ALA A 71 4.61 10.91 -1.31
N TRP A 72 5.04 9.82 -1.95
CA TRP A 72 5.15 8.49 -1.35
C TRP A 72 6.31 8.34 -0.36
N SER A 73 7.16 9.36 -0.30
CA SER A 73 8.35 9.46 0.54
C SER A 73 9.07 10.67 -0.03
N GLY A 74 9.17 11.73 0.75
CA GLY A 74 9.79 12.98 0.33
C GLY A 74 9.34 14.08 1.26
N PRO A 75 10.21 15.07 1.56
CA PRO A 75 9.87 16.14 2.47
C PRO A 75 8.54 16.77 2.07
N PRO A 76 7.77 17.32 3.02
CA PRO A 76 6.52 18.01 2.72
C PRO A 76 6.78 18.95 1.55
N ARG A 77 5.96 18.85 0.49
CA ARG A 77 6.05 19.80 -0.63
C ARG A 77 5.78 21.18 -0.05
N SER A 78 6.84 21.90 0.29
CA SER A 78 6.82 23.27 0.76
C SER A 78 6.56 24.16 -0.45
N GLY A 79 5.32 24.19 -0.91
CA GLY A 79 4.93 25.03 -2.04
C GLY A 79 3.42 25.07 -2.19
N PRO A 80 2.83 26.26 -2.43
CA PRO A 80 1.41 26.36 -2.74
C PRO A 80 1.10 25.48 -3.96
N ARG A 81 -0.06 24.82 -3.93
CA ARG A 81 -0.62 24.12 -5.09
C ARG A 81 -0.79 25.14 -6.21
N SER A 82 0.17 25.21 -7.13
CA SER A 82 -0.03 25.98 -8.36
C SER A 82 -1.22 25.36 -9.09
N PRO A 83 -2.25 26.15 -9.45
CA PRO A 83 -3.33 25.66 -10.26
C PRO A 83 -2.79 25.51 -11.67
N THR A 84 -2.34 24.31 -12.06
CA THR A 84 -2.04 24.03 -13.46
C THR A 84 -3.35 23.98 -14.23
N ILE A 85 -3.69 25.16 -14.76
CA ILE A 85 -4.25 25.43 -16.08
C ILE A 85 -4.36 24.16 -16.92
N LEU A 86 -5.59 23.66 -17.10
CA LEU A 86 -5.96 22.89 -18.27
C LEU A 86 -6.17 23.91 -19.40
N SER A 87 -5.15 24.05 -20.25
CA SER A 87 -5.27 24.56 -21.62
C SER A 87 -5.50 23.39 -22.56
#